data_AF-A0A0Q1FFZ3-F1
#
_entry.id   AF-A0A0Q1FFZ3-F1
#
_cell.length_a   1.000
_cell.length_b   1.000
_cell.length_c   1.000
_cell.angle_alpha   90.00
_cell.angle_beta   90.00
_cell.angle_gamma   90.00
#
_symmetry.space_group_name_H-M   'P 1'
#
loop_
_entity.id
_entity.type
_entity.pdbx_description
1 polymer ?
#
loop_
_entity_poly.entity_id
_entity_poly.type
_entity_poly.pdbx_seq_one_letter_code
_entity_poly.pdbx_strand_id
1 'polypeptide(L)'
;MLKPDNPAELKYLGLSGSGSFRINQIKADVVIIEIFSMYCPYCQGEAPSINNLFTLIESNPAYKNKIKIIGIGINNSLFETNIFKKKYKIEFPLIPDGDFKLHKIIGEVRTPYFVVMKLKGGKTEVIYSKLGALGDNKTFIEQIVKSSGIK
;
A
#
# COMPACT_ATOMS: atom_id res chain seq x y z
N MET A 1 -1.73 11.42 -5.08
CA MET A 1 -2.58 10.66 -4.14
C MET A 1 -3.21 11.62 -3.15
N LEU A 2 -4.45 11.39 -2.73
CA LEU A 2 -5.09 12.18 -1.67
C LEU A 2 -4.56 11.75 -0.30
N LYS A 3 -4.27 12.69 0.59
CA LYS A 3 -3.87 12.38 1.96
C LYS A 3 -5.04 11.78 2.74
N PRO A 4 -4.80 10.78 3.62
CA PRO A 4 -5.83 10.28 4.52
C PRO A 4 -6.30 11.37 5.50
N ASP A 5 -7.60 11.40 5.81
CA ASP A 5 -8.15 12.32 6.81
C ASP A 5 -7.83 11.88 8.25
N ASN A 6 -7.50 10.60 8.44
CA ASN A 6 -7.18 10.03 9.75
C ASN A 6 -5.76 10.44 10.21
N PRO A 7 -5.62 11.12 11.37
CA PRO A 7 -4.31 11.53 11.89
C PRO A 7 -3.33 10.37 12.13
N ALA A 8 -3.82 9.18 12.49
CA ALA A 8 -2.96 8.02 12.70
C ALA A 8 -2.35 7.53 11.38
N GLU A 9 -3.10 7.61 10.28
CA GLU A 9 -2.64 7.23 8.94
C GLU A 9 -1.65 8.26 8.39
N LEU A 10 -1.89 9.56 8.60
CA LEU A 10 -0.92 10.61 8.31
C LEU A 10 0.39 10.38 9.06
N LYS A 11 0.31 10.12 10.37
CA LYS A 11 1.47 9.82 11.21
C LYS A 11 2.20 8.57 10.73
N TYR A 12 1.48 7.51 10.38
CA TYR A 12 2.04 6.28 9.83
C TYR A 12 2.85 6.52 8.55
N LEU A 13 2.37 7.38 7.66
CA LEU A 13 3.05 7.77 6.42
C LEU A 13 4.13 8.85 6.63
N GLY A 14 4.21 9.45 7.81
CA GLY A 14 5.09 10.59 8.10
C GLY A 14 4.68 11.89 7.40
N LEU A 15 3.40 12.03 7.07
CA LEU A 15 2.79 13.19 6.40
C LEU A 15 2.06 14.10 7.40
N SER A 16 1.73 15.31 6.96
CA SER A 16 0.93 16.28 7.72
C SER A 16 0.01 17.11 6.82
N GLY A 17 -0.99 17.73 7.45
CA GLY A 17 -1.99 18.58 6.79
C GLY A 17 -2.91 17.81 5.84
N SER A 18 -3.64 18.56 5.01
CA SER A 18 -4.59 18.04 4.02
C SER A 18 -4.06 18.13 2.58
N GLY A 19 -4.87 17.72 1.61
CA GLY A 19 -4.58 17.84 0.18
C GLY A 19 -3.96 16.59 -0.43
N SER A 20 -3.07 16.76 -1.40
CA SER A 20 -2.43 15.65 -2.12
C SER A 20 -0.97 15.46 -1.74
N PHE A 21 -0.43 14.28 -2.04
CA PHE A 21 0.97 13.95 -1.88
C PHE A 21 1.46 13.01 -2.99
N ARG A 22 2.79 12.98 -3.16
CA ARG A 22 3.55 12.07 -4.03
C ARG A 22 4.12 10.92 -3.22
N ILE A 23 4.36 9.77 -3.88
CA ILE A 23 4.86 8.56 -3.20
C ILE A 23 6.18 8.80 -2.46
N ASN A 24 7.08 9.60 -3.02
CA ASN A 24 8.38 9.92 -2.43
C ASN A 24 8.31 10.86 -1.22
N GLN A 25 7.12 11.35 -0.84
CA GLN A 25 6.92 12.12 0.39
C GLN A 25 6.59 11.22 1.60
N ILE A 26 6.31 9.93 1.39
CA ILE A 26 6.14 8.97 2.48
C ILE A 26 7.50 8.78 3.18
N LYS A 27 7.52 8.88 4.51
CA LYS A 27 8.72 8.62 5.31
C LYS A 27 8.95 7.11 5.47
N ALA A 28 9.51 6.50 4.43
CA ALA A 28 9.89 5.09 4.39
C ALA A 28 11.05 4.86 3.41
N ASP A 29 11.77 3.76 3.57
CA ASP A 29 12.76 3.29 2.58
C ASP A 29 12.05 2.54 1.43
N VAL A 30 10.93 1.87 1.73
CA VAL A 30 10.14 1.06 0.81
C VAL A 30 8.65 1.27 1.05
N VAL A 31 7.87 1.34 -0.02
CA VAL A 31 6.40 1.34 0.02
C VAL A 31 5.86 0.19 -0.81
N ILE A 32 5.04 -0.64 -0.19
CA ILE A 32 4.24 -1.69 -0.83
C ILE A 32 2.87 -1.08 -1.15
N ILE A 33 2.45 -1.21 -2.40
CA ILE A 33 1.21 -0.65 -2.91
C ILE A 33 0.33 -1.79 -3.38
N GLU A 34 -0.81 -1.97 -2.73
CA GLU A 34 -1.88 -2.84 -3.22
C GLU A 34 -2.83 -2.02 -4.09
N ILE A 35 -3.07 -2.46 -5.31
CA ILE A 35 -4.11 -1.92 -6.19
C ILE A 35 -5.30 -2.85 -6.08
N PHE A 36 -6.40 -2.33 -5.52
CA PHE A 36 -7.58 -3.12 -5.20
C PHE A 36 -8.85 -2.41 -5.65
N SER A 37 -9.96 -3.14 -5.65
CA SER A 37 -11.28 -2.53 -5.70
C SER A 37 -12.18 -3.22 -4.69
N MET A 38 -13.05 -2.48 -4.01
CA MET A 38 -13.99 -3.06 -3.05
C MET A 38 -14.91 -4.12 -3.67
N TYR A 39 -15.12 -4.06 -4.99
CA TYR A 39 -15.96 -4.97 -5.74
C TYR A 39 -15.20 -6.22 -6.26
N CYS A 40 -13.88 -6.28 -6.05
CA CYS A 40 -13.07 -7.41 -6.51
C CYS A 40 -13.08 -8.55 -5.47
N PRO A 41 -13.67 -9.72 -5.77
CA PRO A 41 -13.72 -10.84 -4.83
C PRO A 41 -12.32 -11.37 -4.48
N TYR A 42 -11.36 -11.27 -5.41
CA TYR A 42 -9.96 -11.66 -5.13
C TYR A 42 -9.30 -10.70 -4.13
N CYS A 43 -9.53 -9.38 -4.22
CA CYS A 43 -9.05 -8.43 -3.22
C CYS A 43 -9.69 -8.68 -1.85
N GLN A 44 -10.98 -9.02 -1.83
CA GLN A 44 -11.69 -9.37 -0.60
C GLN A 44 -11.08 -10.62 0.06
N GLY A 45 -10.71 -11.62 -0.75
CA GLY A 45 -10.03 -12.83 -0.28
C GLY A 45 -8.59 -12.59 0.18
N GLU A 46 -7.89 -11.62 -0.41
CA GLU A 46 -6.50 -11.27 -0.08
C GLU A 46 -6.38 -10.38 1.17
N ALA A 47 -7.42 -9.62 1.51
CA ALA A 47 -7.40 -8.66 2.62
C ALA A 47 -6.91 -9.22 3.97
N PRO A 48 -7.31 -10.43 4.43
CA PRO A 48 -6.74 -11.02 5.64
C PRO A 48 -5.24 -11.28 5.54
N SER A 49 -4.74 -11.67 4.37
CA SER A 49 -3.30 -11.89 4.14
C SER A 49 -2.52 -10.58 4.26
N ILE A 50 -3.01 -9.48 3.67
CA ILE A 50 -2.32 -8.19 3.74
C ILE A 50 -2.35 -7.60 5.14
N ASN A 51 -3.39 -7.85 5.94
CA ASN A 51 -3.38 -7.51 7.36
C ASN A 51 -2.27 -8.26 8.11
N ASN A 52 -2.08 -9.55 7.84
CA ASN A 52 -0.97 -10.31 8.44
C ASN A 52 0.39 -9.74 8.02
N LEU A 53 0.55 -9.34 6.76
CA LEU A 53 1.77 -8.69 6.28
C LEU A 53 2.02 -7.36 7.00
N PHE A 54 0.98 -6.55 7.18
CA PHE A 54 1.05 -5.31 7.94
C PHE A 54 1.49 -5.56 9.39
N THR A 55 0.87 -6.53 10.07
CA THR A 55 1.27 -6.93 11.43
C THR A 55 2.73 -7.36 11.47
N LEU A 56 3.19 -8.20 10.54
CA LEU A 56 4.58 -8.67 10.46
C LEU A 56 5.59 -7.51 10.32
N ILE A 57 5.24 -6.49 9.53
CA ILE A 57 6.08 -5.30 9.35
C ILE A 57 6.09 -4.45 10.62
N GLU A 58 4.90 -4.16 11.19
CA GLU A 58 4.78 -3.25 12.32
C GLU A 58 5.22 -3.86 13.66
N SER A 59 5.25 -5.19 13.77
CA SER A 59 5.78 -5.91 14.93
C SER A 59 7.29 -6.09 14.90
N ASN A 60 7.95 -5.85 13.76
CA ASN A 60 9.39 -6.02 13.62
C ASN A 60 10.11 -4.65 13.66
N PRO A 61 10.92 -4.35 14.69
CA PRO A 61 11.66 -3.08 14.78
C PRO A 61 12.57 -2.78 13.58
N ALA A 62 13.05 -3.82 12.88
CA ALA A 62 13.87 -3.65 11.68
C ALA A 62 13.06 -3.10 10.49
N TYR A 63 11.73 -3.32 10.45
CA TYR A 63 10.86 -3.01 9.32
C TYR A 63 9.89 -1.85 9.57
N LYS A 64 9.36 -1.73 10.79
CA LYS A 64 8.28 -0.81 11.17
C LYS A 64 8.41 0.63 10.64
N ASN A 65 9.61 1.20 10.63
CA ASN A 65 9.84 2.58 10.17
C ASN A 65 10.45 2.67 8.76
N LYS A 66 10.70 1.54 8.11
CA LYS A 66 11.37 1.45 6.82
C LYS A 66 10.45 0.96 5.71
N ILE A 67 9.46 0.13 6.03
CA ILE A 67 8.52 -0.45 5.07
C ILE A 67 7.11 0.03 5.43
N LYS A 68 6.39 0.56 4.45
CA LYS A 68 5.00 1.00 4.60
C LYS A 68 4.10 0.33 3.57
N ILE A 69 2.84 0.10 3.92
CA ILE A 69 1.81 -0.41 3.02
C ILE A 69 0.78 0.69 2.78
N ILE A 70 0.36 0.86 1.53
CA ILE A 70 -0.84 1.60 1.17
C ILE A 70 -1.68 0.78 0.20
N GLY A 71 -3.00 0.95 0.24
CA GLY A 71 -3.90 0.48 -0.80
C GLY A 71 -4.36 1.64 -1.69
N ILE A 72 -4.56 1.38 -2.99
CA ILE A 72 -5.19 2.30 -3.94
C ILE A 72 -6.48 1.64 -4.42
N GLY A 73 -7.62 2.22 -4.03
CA GLY A 73 -8.95 1.75 -4.39
C GLY A 73 -9.36 2.27 -5.77
N ILE A 74 -9.08 1.50 -6.82
CA ILE A 74 -9.43 1.89 -8.19
C ILE A 74 -10.95 1.89 -8.36
N ASN A 75 -11.46 2.95 -9.01
CA ASN A 75 -12.90 3.20 -9.13
C ASN A 75 -13.64 3.24 -7.79
N ASN A 76 -12.95 3.55 -6.69
CA ASN A 76 -13.58 3.66 -5.39
C ASN A 76 -13.48 5.08 -4.86
N SER A 77 -14.62 5.60 -4.42
CA SER A 77 -14.74 6.80 -3.61
C SER A 77 -14.16 6.59 -2.20
N LEU A 78 -13.99 7.69 -1.47
CA LEU A 78 -13.61 7.64 -0.06
C LEU A 78 -14.59 6.83 0.79
N PHE A 79 -15.88 6.89 0.46
CA PHE A 79 -16.92 6.12 1.17
C PHE A 79 -16.71 4.62 0.97
N GLU A 80 -16.45 4.19 -0.26
CA GLU A 80 -16.22 2.79 -0.63
C GLU A 80 -14.94 2.22 -0.02
N THR A 81 -13.84 2.97 -0.07
CA THR A 81 -12.59 2.55 0.58
C THR A 81 -12.77 2.43 2.10
N ASN A 82 -13.54 3.32 2.72
CA ASN A 82 -13.87 3.24 4.15
C ASN A 82 -14.74 2.03 4.49
N ILE A 83 -15.70 1.66 3.64
CA ILE A 83 -16.48 0.42 3.82
C ILE A 83 -15.56 -0.80 3.76
N PHE A 84 -14.70 -0.88 2.74
CA PHE A 84 -13.76 -1.99 2.59
C PHE A 84 -12.84 -2.09 3.82
N LYS A 85 -12.26 -0.95 4.23
CA LYS A 85 -11.41 -0.82 5.40
C LYS A 85 -12.09 -1.35 6.66
N LYS A 86 -13.33 -0.91 6.93
CA LYS A 86 -14.10 -1.34 8.09
C LYS A 86 -14.45 -2.82 8.04
N LYS A 87 -14.90 -3.32 6.88
CA LYS A 87 -15.32 -4.72 6.70
C LYS A 87 -14.18 -5.70 6.93
N TYR A 88 -13.01 -5.42 6.33
CA TYR A 88 -11.85 -6.32 6.40
C TYR A 88 -10.84 -5.91 7.48
N LYS A 89 -11.18 -4.91 8.30
CA LYS A 89 -10.32 -4.40 9.40
C LYS A 89 -8.92 -4.02 8.90
N ILE A 90 -8.86 -3.34 7.76
CA ILE A 90 -7.57 -2.90 7.20
C ILE A 90 -6.96 -1.83 8.11
N GLU A 91 -5.73 -2.06 8.57
CA GLU A 91 -5.05 -1.19 9.54
C GLU A 91 -4.13 -0.14 8.90
N PHE A 92 -3.91 -0.22 7.60
CA PHE A 92 -3.09 0.72 6.83
C PHE A 92 -3.94 1.66 5.97
N PRO A 93 -3.32 2.69 5.35
CA PRO A 93 -4.06 3.65 4.55
C PRO A 93 -4.58 3.13 3.22
N LEU A 94 -5.87 3.39 2.95
CA LEU A 94 -6.51 3.13 1.66
C LEU A 94 -6.84 4.45 0.99
N ILE A 95 -6.20 4.72 -0.15
CA ILE A 95 -6.34 5.95 -0.91
C ILE A 95 -7.39 5.73 -2.02
N PRO A 96 -8.44 6.55 -2.10
CA PRO A 96 -9.43 6.42 -3.17
C PRO A 96 -8.87 6.90 -4.51
N ASP A 97 -9.28 6.22 -5.59
CA ASP A 97 -9.01 6.59 -6.99
C ASP A 97 -10.32 6.50 -7.81
N GLY A 98 -11.34 7.22 -7.34
CA GLY A 98 -12.68 7.20 -7.93
C GLY A 98 -12.78 7.80 -9.33
N ASP A 99 -11.78 8.58 -9.78
CA ASP A 99 -11.73 9.16 -11.12
C ASP A 99 -10.71 8.47 -12.05
N PHE A 100 -10.17 7.31 -11.62
CA PHE A 100 -9.20 6.49 -12.35
C PHE A 100 -7.88 7.20 -12.71
N LYS A 101 -7.56 8.34 -12.08
CA LYS A 101 -6.33 9.06 -12.41
C LYS A 101 -5.09 8.21 -12.09
N LEU A 102 -5.06 7.54 -10.95
CA LEU A 102 -3.93 6.68 -10.57
C LEU A 102 -3.95 5.38 -11.38
N HIS A 103 -5.11 4.77 -11.60
CA HIS A 103 -5.23 3.53 -12.38
C HIS A 103 -4.69 3.69 -13.80
N LYS A 104 -4.98 4.81 -14.47
CA LYS A 104 -4.42 5.14 -15.79
C LYS A 104 -2.91 5.29 -15.76
N ILE A 105 -2.36 5.95 -14.75
CA ILE A 105 -0.90 6.12 -14.59
C ILE A 105 -0.20 4.77 -14.36
N ILE A 106 -0.87 3.84 -13.67
CA ILE A 106 -0.32 2.52 -13.35
C ILE A 106 -0.52 1.51 -14.49
N GLY A 107 -1.09 1.93 -15.63
CA GLY A 107 -1.24 1.09 -16.82
C GLY A 107 -2.45 0.15 -16.75
N GLU A 108 -3.51 0.55 -16.04
CA GLU A 108 -4.82 -0.09 -16.07
C GLU A 108 -4.81 -1.58 -15.69
N VAL A 109 -3.96 -1.92 -14.72
CA VAL A 109 -3.78 -3.30 -14.27
C VAL A 109 -5.06 -3.91 -13.68
N ARG A 110 -5.18 -5.23 -13.78
CA ARG A 110 -6.21 -6.03 -13.08
C ARG A 110 -5.91 -6.09 -11.58
N THR A 111 -6.89 -6.42 -10.75
CA THR A 111 -6.74 -6.45 -9.28
C THR A 111 -6.94 -7.86 -8.67
N PRO A 112 -6.32 -8.17 -7.51
CA PRO A 112 -5.32 -7.36 -6.82
C PRO A 112 -4.00 -7.31 -7.61
N TYR A 113 -3.29 -6.19 -7.52
CA TYR A 113 -1.96 -6.03 -8.10
C TYR A 113 -1.04 -5.35 -7.10
N PHE A 114 0.19 -5.83 -7.01
CA PHE A 114 1.16 -5.33 -6.05
C PHE A 114 2.35 -4.71 -6.75
N VAL A 115 2.64 -3.46 -6.37
CA VAL A 115 3.85 -2.74 -6.75
C VAL A 115 4.65 -2.46 -5.48
N VAL A 116 5.96 -2.70 -5.51
CA VAL A 116 6.85 -2.28 -4.42
C VAL A 116 7.85 -1.27 -4.93
N MET A 117 7.86 -0.11 -4.28
CA MET A 117 8.68 1.03 -4.65
C MET A 117 9.74 1.28 -3.57
N LYS A 118 11.01 1.28 -3.97
CA LYS A 118 12.12 1.74 -3.15
C LYS A 118 12.25 3.26 -3.29
N LEU A 119 12.32 3.97 -2.17
CA LEU A 119 12.35 5.44 -2.10
C LEU A 119 13.70 6.01 -1.63
N LYS A 120 14.65 5.15 -1.27
CA LYS A 120 15.92 5.53 -0.65
C LYS A 120 16.89 6.19 -1.63
N GLY A 121 17.60 7.23 -1.19
CA GLY A 121 18.66 7.89 -1.96
C GLY A 121 18.17 8.88 -3.02
N GLY A 122 16.96 9.44 -2.83
CA GLY A 122 16.38 10.42 -3.75
C GLY A 122 15.89 9.83 -5.08
N LYS A 123 16.01 8.52 -5.26
CA LYS A 123 15.51 7.78 -6.43
C LYS A 123 14.28 6.97 -6.03
N THR A 124 13.36 6.86 -6.99
CA THR A 124 12.18 6.01 -6.88
C THR A 124 12.31 4.88 -7.89
N GLU A 125 12.34 3.64 -7.40
CA GLU A 125 12.59 2.45 -8.21
C GLU A 125 11.54 1.38 -7.92
N VAL A 126 10.96 0.79 -8.96
CA VAL A 126 10.04 -0.35 -8.81
C VAL A 126 10.88 -1.63 -8.70
N ILE A 127 10.80 -2.30 -7.56
CA ILE A 127 11.56 -3.53 -7.27
C ILE A 127 10.70 -4.80 -7.27
N TYR A 128 9.38 -4.64 -7.35
CA TYR A 128 8.41 -5.73 -7.49
C TYR A 128 7.16 -5.20 -8.20
N SER A 129 6.60 -5.99 -9.11
CA SER A 129 5.38 -5.66 -9.85
C SER A 129 4.70 -6.95 -10.29
N LYS A 130 3.60 -7.36 -9.63
CA LYS A 130 2.89 -8.61 -9.97
C LYS A 130 1.38 -8.51 -9.80
N LEU A 131 0.68 -9.21 -10.68
CA LEU A 131 -0.76 -9.45 -10.61
C LEU A 131 -1.05 -10.65 -9.69
N GLY A 132 -2.10 -10.56 -8.88
CA GLY A 132 -2.59 -11.62 -8.02
C GLY A 132 -2.16 -11.49 -6.56
N ALA A 133 -2.54 -12.48 -5.75
CA ALA A 133 -2.20 -12.58 -4.33
C ALA A 133 -0.68 -12.67 -4.11
N LEU A 134 -0.19 -12.17 -2.98
CA LEU A 134 1.25 -12.17 -2.66
C LEU A 134 1.81 -13.57 -2.33
N GLY A 135 0.95 -14.51 -1.94
CA GLY A 135 1.37 -15.82 -1.45
C GLY A 135 1.83 -15.74 0.01
N ASP A 136 2.93 -16.44 0.35
CA ASP A 136 3.47 -16.44 1.72
C ASP A 136 4.13 -15.10 2.08
N ASN A 137 3.61 -14.44 3.11
CA ASN A 137 4.06 -13.11 3.53
C ASN A 137 5.50 -13.07 4.05
N LYS A 138 6.00 -14.16 4.64
CA LYS A 138 7.38 -14.23 5.14
C LYS A 138 8.37 -14.28 3.97
N THR A 139 8.11 -15.17 3.02
CA THR A 139 8.88 -15.27 1.77
C THR A 139 8.85 -13.95 1.01
N PHE A 140 7.67 -13.32 0.93
CA PHE A 140 7.52 -12.02 0.29
C PHE A 140 8.37 -10.93 0.97
N ILE A 141 8.29 -10.78 2.30
CA ILE A 141 9.04 -9.72 2.98
C ILE A 141 10.55 -9.95 2.88
N GLU A 142 11.03 -11.19 2.94
CA GLU A 142 12.44 -11.54 2.73
C GLU A 142 12.92 -11.13 1.32
N GLN A 143 12.11 -11.40 0.29
CA GLN A 143 12.40 -10.97 -1.08
C GLN A 143 12.50 -9.44 -1.16
N ILE A 144 11.57 -8.71 -0.54
CA ILE A 144 11.56 -7.24 -0.56
C ILE A 144 12.75 -6.66 0.19
N VAL A 145 13.10 -7.20 1.36
CA VAL A 145 14.28 -6.78 2.13
C VAL A 145 15.56 -6.98 1.30
N LYS A 146 15.72 -8.15 0.68
CA LYS A 146 16.85 -8.46 -0.20
C LYS A 146 16.94 -7.49 -1.39
N SER A 147 15.83 -7.23 -2.06
CA SER A 147 15.79 -6.40 -3.28
C SER A 147 15.94 -4.91 -2.97
N SER A 148 15.47 -4.46 -1.80
CA SER A 148 15.56 -3.06 -1.38
C SER A 148 16.92 -2.69 -0.78
N GLY A 149 17.65 -3.66 -0.23
CA GLY A 149 18.89 -3.43 0.50
C GLY A 149 18.66 -2.80 1.89
N ILE A 150 17.46 -2.97 2.45
CA ILE A 150 17.18 -2.64 3.85
C ILE A 150 18.01 -3.57 4.73
N LYS A 151 18.81 -2.99 5.64
CA LYS A 151 19.55 -3.69 6.70
C LYS A 151 18.77 -3.64 8.00
#